data_AF-A0A9D9UL46-F1
#
_entry.id   AF-A0A9D9UL46-F1
#
_cell.length_a   1.000
_cell.length_b   1.000
_cell.length_c   1.000
_cell.angle_alpha   90.00
_cell.angle_beta   90.00
_cell.angle_gamma   90.00
#
_symmetry.space_group_name_H-M   'P 1'
#
loop_
_entity.id
_entity.type
_entity.pdbx_description
1 polymer ?
#
loop_
_entity_poly.entity_id
_entity_poly.type
_entity_poly.pdbx_seq_one_letter_code
_entity_poly.pdbx_strand_id
1 'polypeptide(L)'
;MVTNSNLHFQIIKGILDYGFAPTVDDLADTLKADKEEVVKGLYALQDYHGVVLHPHEPKIWVIHPFSLAPTNFYVQTKNRQWWGNCAWCSLGIAALLDEDVKISTRIGAETKQIEINIKNGEIQEKNYFIHFPIPMKNAWDNVMYTCSNMLVFENEEQIDNWTTRHHIPKGDIQPIDKIWAFSKKWYGNHLNSEWTKWTVDDAKQIFREFELEGKIWNLGDSNERFYVSCFMVLIYTTKTFKSCNEFLLFSFIF
;
A
#
# COMPACT_ATOMS: atom_id res chain seq x y z
N MET A 1 -20.92 7.91 -14.84
CA MET A 1 -19.78 7.18 -15.40
C MET A 1 -18.76 6.97 -14.29
N VAL A 2 -18.44 5.71 -14.01
CA VAL A 2 -17.39 5.32 -13.07
C VAL A 2 -16.03 5.65 -13.69
N THR A 3 -15.18 6.35 -12.93
CA THR A 3 -13.82 6.71 -13.35
C THR A 3 -12.83 6.22 -12.29
N ASN A 4 -11.55 6.08 -12.65
CA ASN A 4 -10.53 5.73 -11.67
C ASN A 4 -10.50 6.70 -10.48
N SER A 5 -10.73 7.99 -10.76
CA SER A 5 -10.66 9.05 -9.77
C SER A 5 -11.82 8.99 -8.76
N ASN A 6 -13.07 8.94 -9.26
CA ASN A 6 -14.23 8.92 -8.38
C ASN A 6 -14.31 7.60 -7.59
N LEU A 7 -13.92 6.47 -8.20
CA LEU A 7 -13.91 5.17 -7.55
C LEU A 7 -12.85 5.13 -6.44
N HIS A 8 -11.62 5.57 -6.74
CA HIS A 8 -10.56 5.68 -5.74
C HIS A 8 -10.97 6.56 -4.56
N PHE A 9 -11.54 7.74 -4.84
CA PHE A 9 -12.02 8.66 -3.81
C PHE A 9 -13.09 8.01 -2.91
N GLN A 10 -14.12 7.38 -3.48
CA GLN A 10 -15.19 6.77 -2.68
C GLN A 10 -14.69 5.60 -1.82
N ILE A 11 -13.73 4.82 -2.32
CA ILE A 11 -13.13 3.74 -1.55
C ILE A 11 -12.33 4.30 -0.37
N ILE A 12 -11.40 5.25 -0.61
CA ILE A 12 -10.59 5.85 0.45
C ILE A 12 -11.49 6.53 1.49
N LYS A 13 -12.48 7.31 1.05
CA LYS A 13 -13.44 7.97 1.94
C LYS A 13 -14.20 6.94 2.78
N GLY A 14 -14.72 5.88 2.18
CA GLY A 14 -15.43 4.82 2.92
C GLY A 14 -14.55 4.13 3.97
N ILE A 15 -13.29 3.84 3.63
CA ILE A 15 -12.33 3.26 4.59
C ILE A 15 -12.08 4.23 5.75
N LEU A 16 -11.87 5.51 5.48
CA LEU A 16 -11.68 6.52 6.52
C LEU A 16 -12.91 6.69 7.40
N ASP A 17 -14.10 6.62 6.82
CA ASP A 17 -15.34 6.81 7.57
C ASP A 17 -15.67 5.60 8.45
N TYR A 18 -15.49 4.38 7.93
CA TYR A 18 -16.03 3.15 8.53
C TYR A 18 -14.99 2.12 8.96
N GLY A 19 -13.72 2.26 8.56
CA GLY A 19 -12.65 1.30 8.86
C GLY A 19 -12.58 0.10 7.93
N PHE A 20 -13.44 0.02 6.92
CA PHE A 20 -13.47 -1.04 5.90
C PHE A 20 -13.84 -0.47 4.53
N ALA A 21 -13.49 -1.18 3.46
CA ALA A 21 -13.85 -0.73 2.11
C ALA A 21 -15.35 -0.93 1.83
N PRO A 22 -16.00 0.04 1.17
CA PRO A 22 -17.34 -0.13 0.63
C PRO A 22 -17.45 -1.37 -0.27
N THR A 23 -18.60 -2.03 -0.24
CA THR A 23 -18.91 -3.12 -1.15
C THR A 23 -19.19 -2.59 -2.57
N VAL A 24 -19.23 -3.49 -3.56
CA VAL A 24 -19.67 -3.13 -4.92
C VAL A 24 -21.07 -2.50 -4.91
N ASP A 25 -21.95 -2.97 -4.02
CA ASP A 25 -23.31 -2.46 -3.88
C ASP A 25 -23.31 -1.04 -3.31
N ASP A 26 -22.54 -0.79 -2.24
CA ASP A 26 -22.37 0.55 -1.67
C ASP A 26 -21.81 1.54 -2.70
N LEU A 27 -20.84 1.11 -3.50
CA LEU A 27 -20.23 1.92 -4.56
C LEU A 27 -21.20 2.20 -5.70
N ALA A 28 -21.99 1.21 -6.12
CA ALA A 28 -23.01 1.36 -7.15
C ALA A 28 -24.07 2.38 -6.73
N ASP A 29 -24.57 2.27 -5.49
CA ASP A 29 -25.54 3.19 -4.92
C ASP A 29 -24.96 4.61 -4.80
N THR A 30 -23.73 4.73 -4.29
CA THR A 30 -23.05 6.03 -4.10
C THR A 30 -22.77 6.74 -5.43
N LEU A 31 -22.31 6.00 -6.44
CA LEU A 31 -21.96 6.55 -7.75
C LEU A 31 -23.15 6.62 -8.73
N LYS A 32 -24.33 6.12 -8.32
CA LYS A 32 -25.52 5.99 -9.17
C LYS A 32 -25.18 5.28 -10.49
N ALA A 33 -24.51 4.15 -10.37
CA ALA A 33 -24.00 3.36 -11.48
C ALA A 33 -24.44 1.89 -11.34
N ASP A 34 -24.41 1.15 -12.44
CA ASP A 34 -24.68 -0.28 -12.40
C ASP A 34 -23.53 -1.04 -11.73
N LYS A 35 -23.84 -2.13 -11.02
CA LYS A 35 -22.83 -2.99 -10.37
C LYS A 35 -21.76 -3.48 -11.35
N GLU A 36 -22.17 -3.81 -12.59
CA GLU A 36 -21.24 -4.20 -13.65
C GLU A 36 -20.27 -3.08 -14.04
N GLU A 37 -20.73 -1.82 -14.04
CA GLU A 37 -19.88 -0.66 -14.31
C GLU A 37 -18.86 -0.45 -13.19
N VAL A 38 -19.28 -0.62 -11.94
CA VAL A 38 -18.37 -0.57 -10.77
C VAL A 38 -17.32 -1.67 -10.84
N VAL A 39 -17.72 -2.91 -11.13
CA VAL A 39 -16.78 -4.04 -11.24
C VAL A 39 -15.77 -3.80 -12.37
N LYS A 40 -16.22 -3.36 -13.54
CA LYS A 40 -15.31 -2.96 -14.65
C LYS A 40 -14.38 -1.83 -14.21
N GLY A 41 -14.90 -0.84 -13.49
CA GLY A 41 -14.12 0.25 -12.91
C GLY A 41 -13.05 -0.22 -11.92
N LEU A 42 -13.36 -1.20 -11.06
CA LEU A 42 -12.40 -1.77 -10.10
C LEU A 42 -11.23 -2.46 -10.82
N TYR A 43 -11.51 -3.25 -11.87
CA TYR A 43 -10.46 -3.85 -12.69
C TYR A 43 -9.63 -2.79 -13.43
N ALA A 44 -10.27 -1.78 -14.02
CA ALA A 44 -9.57 -0.66 -14.65
C ALA A 44 -8.70 0.13 -13.65
N LEU A 45 -9.17 0.29 -12.40
CA LEU A 45 -8.41 0.91 -11.32
C LEU A 45 -7.24 0.02 -10.88
N GLN A 46 -7.38 -1.30 -10.91
CA GLN A 46 -6.30 -2.24 -10.64
C GLN A 46 -5.23 -2.18 -11.73
N ASP A 47 -5.61 -2.19 -13.00
CA ASP A 47 -4.68 -2.03 -14.13
C ASP A 47 -3.98 -0.67 -14.10
N TYR A 48 -4.64 0.33 -13.52
CA TYR A 48 -4.08 1.64 -13.23
C TYR A 48 -3.23 1.66 -11.95
N HIS A 49 -3.05 0.53 -11.27
CA HIS A 49 -2.35 0.39 -10.00
C HIS A 49 -2.88 1.33 -8.90
N GLY A 50 -4.17 1.69 -8.94
CA GLY A 50 -4.85 2.42 -7.88
C GLY A 50 -5.36 1.51 -6.76
N VAL A 51 -5.50 0.21 -7.04
CA VAL A 51 -5.98 -0.80 -6.10
C VAL A 51 -5.34 -2.15 -6.41
N VAL A 52 -5.29 -3.04 -5.43
CA VAL A 52 -5.01 -4.46 -5.57
C VAL A 52 -6.27 -5.21 -5.17
N LEU A 53 -6.81 -6.01 -6.08
CA LEU A 53 -7.97 -6.84 -5.84
C LEU A 53 -7.54 -8.27 -5.47
N HIS A 54 -8.47 -9.01 -4.88
CA HIS A 54 -8.34 -10.45 -4.72
C HIS A 54 -8.19 -11.12 -6.11
N PRO A 55 -7.30 -12.12 -6.29
CA PRO A 55 -7.05 -12.74 -7.60
C PRO A 55 -8.27 -13.41 -8.25
N HIS A 56 -9.27 -13.76 -7.44
CA HIS A 56 -10.45 -14.52 -7.87
C HIS A 56 -11.78 -13.75 -7.78
N GLU A 57 -11.79 -12.52 -7.24
CA GLU A 57 -13.03 -11.74 -7.11
C GLU A 57 -12.71 -10.23 -7.06
N PRO A 58 -13.64 -9.33 -7.45
CA PRO A 58 -13.44 -7.88 -7.42
C PRO A 58 -13.50 -7.30 -6.00
N LYS A 59 -12.89 -7.99 -5.03
CA LYS A 59 -12.80 -7.58 -3.64
C LYS A 59 -11.48 -6.86 -3.42
N ILE A 60 -11.54 -5.70 -2.79
CA ILE A 60 -10.35 -4.90 -2.52
C ILE A 60 -9.52 -5.61 -1.44
N TRP A 61 -8.23 -5.79 -1.70
CA TRP A 61 -7.24 -6.29 -0.74
C TRP A 61 -6.38 -5.17 -0.19
N VAL A 62 -5.89 -4.33 -1.10
CA VAL A 62 -5.04 -3.19 -0.77
C VAL A 62 -5.45 -2.00 -1.62
N ILE A 63 -5.59 -0.85 -0.99
CA ILE A 63 -5.67 0.44 -1.66
C ILE A 63 -4.76 1.37 -0.89
N HIS A 64 -3.58 1.66 -1.44
CA HIS A 64 -2.55 2.37 -0.71
C HIS A 64 -3.09 3.73 -0.24
N PRO A 65 -2.89 4.12 1.03
CA PRO A 65 -2.01 3.48 2.01
C PRO A 65 -2.63 2.36 2.88
N PHE A 66 -3.88 1.98 2.67
CA PHE A 66 -4.62 1.02 3.50
C PHE A 66 -4.42 -0.44 3.08
N SER A 67 -4.40 -1.31 4.09
CA SER A 67 -4.59 -2.76 3.96
C SER A 67 -5.96 -3.14 4.50
N LEU A 68 -6.66 -4.03 3.79
CA LEU A 68 -7.94 -4.59 4.24
C LEU A 68 -7.79 -6.01 4.80
N ALA A 69 -6.55 -6.46 4.97
CA ALA A 69 -6.18 -7.61 5.76
C ALA A 69 -5.29 -7.15 6.93
N PRO A 70 -5.31 -7.84 8.09
CA PRO A 70 -4.44 -7.49 9.20
C PRO A 70 -2.95 -7.53 8.83
N THR A 71 -2.20 -6.54 9.31
CA THR A 71 -0.74 -6.42 9.13
C THR A 71 -0.06 -6.07 10.44
N ASN A 72 1.28 -6.01 10.42
CA ASN A 72 2.09 -5.56 11.55
C ASN A 72 2.07 -4.02 11.77
N PHE A 73 1.31 -3.26 10.99
CA PHE A 73 1.20 -1.80 11.14
C PHE A 73 -0.23 -1.41 11.44
N TYR A 74 -0.54 -1.38 12.74
CA TYR A 74 -1.86 -1.03 13.21
C TYR A 74 -1.96 0.46 13.51
N VAL A 75 -2.85 1.16 12.82
CA VAL A 75 -3.01 2.61 12.89
C VAL A 75 -4.30 2.93 13.62
N GLN A 76 -4.24 3.79 14.63
CA GLN A 76 -5.38 4.13 15.47
C GLN A 76 -5.48 5.63 15.71
N THR A 77 -6.71 6.14 15.70
CA THR A 77 -7.10 7.42 16.29
C THR A 77 -7.91 7.13 17.56
N LYS A 78 -8.49 8.18 18.16
CA LYS A 78 -9.41 8.02 19.29
C LYS A 78 -10.64 7.17 18.95
N ASN A 79 -11.14 7.29 17.71
CA ASN A 79 -12.45 6.75 17.33
C ASN A 79 -12.38 5.64 16.28
N ARG A 80 -11.25 5.51 15.57
CA ARG A 80 -11.12 4.63 14.40
C ARG A 80 -9.76 3.96 14.34
N GLN A 81 -9.71 2.88 13.58
CA GLN A 81 -8.52 2.05 13.44
C GLN A 81 -8.46 1.41 12.05
N TRP A 82 -7.24 1.22 11.56
CA TRP A 82 -6.93 0.69 10.23
C TRP A 82 -5.63 -0.11 10.27
N TRP A 83 -5.32 -0.78 9.17
CA TRP A 83 -4.01 -1.36 8.92
C TRP A 83 -3.32 -0.66 7.75
N GLY A 84 -2.03 -0.36 7.92
CA GLY A 84 -1.15 0.01 6.82
C GLY A 84 -0.41 -1.20 6.28
N ASN A 85 -0.05 -1.25 4.99
CA ASN A 85 0.69 -2.39 4.45
C ASN A 85 2.14 -2.48 4.94
N CYS A 86 2.70 -1.34 5.35
CA CYS A 86 4.10 -1.18 5.70
C CYS A 86 4.34 0.08 6.55
N ALA A 87 5.58 0.33 6.94
CA ALA A 87 5.96 1.53 7.68
C ALA A 87 5.56 2.81 6.93
N TRP A 88 5.90 2.91 5.64
CA TRP A 88 5.57 4.07 4.81
C TRP A 88 4.05 4.25 4.63
N CYS A 89 3.32 3.16 4.38
CA CYS A 89 1.86 3.19 4.30
C CYS A 89 1.22 3.64 5.61
N SER A 90 1.71 3.18 6.77
CA SER A 90 1.15 3.58 8.06
C SER A 90 1.27 5.10 8.30
N LEU A 91 2.39 5.69 7.87
CA LEU A 91 2.59 7.14 7.85
C LEU A 91 1.69 7.81 6.81
N GLY A 92 1.45 7.17 5.67
CA GLY A 92 0.48 7.63 4.67
C GLY A 92 -0.96 7.73 5.19
N ILE A 93 -1.41 6.73 5.96
CA ILE A 93 -2.72 6.77 6.62
C ILE A 93 -2.77 7.95 7.59
N ALA A 94 -1.74 8.10 8.44
CA ALA A 94 -1.65 9.22 9.37
C ALA A 94 -1.68 10.59 8.66
N ALA A 95 -1.06 10.71 7.48
CA ALA A 95 -1.03 11.94 6.70
C ALA A 95 -2.38 12.30 6.04
N LEU A 96 -3.29 11.33 5.87
CA LEU A 96 -4.65 11.57 5.36
C LEU A 96 -5.62 12.03 6.45
N LEU A 97 -5.23 11.89 7.71
CA LEU A 97 -6.06 12.21 8.87
C LEU A 97 -5.67 13.58 9.43
N ASP A 98 -6.68 14.37 9.78
CA ASP A 98 -6.51 15.64 10.51
C ASP A 98 -6.71 15.42 12.03
N GLU A 99 -6.08 14.37 12.56
CA GLU A 99 -6.23 13.95 13.96
C GLU A 99 -4.90 13.37 14.50
N ASP A 100 -4.77 13.29 15.82
CA ASP A 100 -3.66 12.58 16.47
C ASP A 100 -3.77 11.07 16.18
N VAL A 101 -2.64 10.47 15.80
CA VAL A 101 -2.56 9.08 15.37
C VAL A 101 -1.50 8.33 16.17
N LYS A 102 -1.83 7.09 16.52
CA LYS A 102 -0.91 6.11 17.09
C LYS A 102 -0.74 4.94 16.14
N ILE A 103 0.50 4.59 15.84
CA ILE A 103 0.86 3.44 15.01
C ILE A 103 1.58 2.42 15.90
N SER A 104 1.00 1.24 16.08
CA SER A 104 1.63 0.12 16.79
C SER A 104 2.27 -0.86 15.80
N THR A 105 3.55 -1.17 16.00
CA THR A 105 4.30 -2.11 15.15
C THR A 105 5.42 -2.80 15.94
N ARG A 106 6.25 -3.61 15.26
CA ARG A 106 7.42 -4.29 15.84
C ARG A 106 8.67 -3.97 15.03
N ILE A 107 9.79 -3.76 15.72
CA ILE A 107 11.11 -3.58 15.10
C ILE A 107 11.44 -4.80 14.24
N GLY A 108 11.71 -4.56 12.95
CA GLY A 108 11.95 -5.59 11.94
C GLY A 108 10.81 -6.62 11.80
N ALA A 109 9.58 -6.24 12.19
CA ALA A 109 8.44 -7.15 12.32
C ALA A 109 8.61 -8.34 13.27
N GLU A 110 9.64 -8.32 14.13
CA GLU A 110 10.04 -9.49 14.91
C GLU A 110 10.12 -9.22 16.41
N THR A 111 10.77 -8.14 16.81
CA THR A 111 11.39 -8.06 18.15
C THR A 111 10.60 -7.21 19.13
N LYS A 112 10.98 -5.96 19.35
CA LYS A 112 10.34 -5.07 20.32
C LYS A 112 9.09 -4.47 19.70
N GLN A 113 7.95 -4.54 20.39
CA GLN A 113 6.80 -3.74 20.03
C GLN A 113 7.07 -2.27 20.36
N ILE A 114 6.78 -1.40 19.40
CA ILE A 114 6.97 0.05 19.50
C ILE A 114 5.67 0.76 19.12
N GLU A 115 5.58 2.01 19.53
CA GLU A 115 4.55 2.93 19.11
C GLU A 115 5.21 4.13 18.42
N ILE A 116 4.63 4.55 17.29
CA ILE A 116 4.97 5.78 16.60
C ILE A 116 3.75 6.69 16.70
N ASN A 117 3.94 7.87 17.26
CA ASN A 117 2.90 8.83 17.55
C ASN A 117 3.01 10.04 16.62
N ILE A 118 1.89 10.45 16.06
CA ILE A 118 1.73 11.72 15.37
C ILE A 118 0.81 12.58 16.24
N LYS A 119 1.34 13.72 16.72
CA LYS A 119 0.59 14.67 17.55
C LYS A 119 0.66 16.05 16.93
N ASN A 120 -0.48 16.71 16.75
CA ASN A 120 -0.57 18.03 16.10
C ASN A 120 0.18 18.07 14.75
N GLY A 121 0.10 17.00 13.95
CA GLY A 121 0.79 16.89 12.65
C GLY A 121 2.30 16.64 12.72
N GLU A 122 2.86 16.43 13.92
CA GLU A 122 4.29 16.15 14.13
C GLU A 122 4.54 14.72 14.60
N ILE A 123 5.50 14.05 13.96
CA ILE A 123 5.98 12.75 14.42
C ILE A 123 6.85 12.90 15.67
N GLN A 124 6.58 12.09 16.69
CA GLN A 124 7.23 12.22 18.00
C GLN A 124 8.53 11.42 18.07
N GLU A 125 8.53 10.17 17.62
CA GLU A 125 9.69 9.27 17.67
C GLU A 125 10.56 9.42 16.41
N LYS A 126 11.51 10.36 16.45
CA LYS A 126 12.38 10.72 15.31
C LYS A 126 13.64 9.85 15.17
N ASN A 127 13.90 8.98 16.15
CA ASN A 127 15.11 8.16 16.23
C ASN A 127 14.98 6.79 15.54
N TYR A 128 13.91 6.56 14.78
CA TYR A 128 13.72 5.34 14.01
C TYR A 128 14.14 5.51 12.55
N PHE A 129 14.45 4.38 11.92
CA PHE A 129 14.78 4.27 10.51
C PHE A 129 13.77 3.37 9.80
N ILE A 130 13.47 3.67 8.54
CA ILE A 130 12.70 2.81 7.65
C ILE A 130 13.64 2.26 6.57
N HIS A 131 13.61 0.95 6.41
CA HIS A 131 14.39 0.23 5.39
C HIS A 131 13.56 0.02 4.12
N PHE A 132 14.12 0.33 2.96
CA PHE A 132 13.54 0.16 1.64
C PHE A 132 14.40 -0.82 0.82
N PRO A 133 14.17 -2.14 0.92
CA PRO A 133 15.02 -3.14 0.28
C PRO A 133 14.82 -3.27 -1.23
N ILE A 134 13.62 -2.94 -1.73
CA ILE A 134 13.23 -3.20 -3.12
C ILE A 134 13.34 -1.91 -3.93
N PRO A 135 14.01 -1.93 -5.10
CA PRO A 135 14.00 -0.79 -6.01
C PRO A 135 12.58 -0.37 -6.36
N MET A 136 12.29 0.92 -6.26
CA MET A 136 10.97 1.48 -6.53
C MET A 136 10.50 1.05 -7.91
N LYS A 137 11.29 1.12 -8.98
CA LYS A 137 10.85 0.63 -10.30
C LYS A 137 10.27 -0.81 -10.34
N ASN A 138 10.58 -1.66 -9.36
CA ASN A 138 10.10 -3.04 -9.24
C ASN A 138 8.98 -3.22 -8.20
N ALA A 139 8.50 -2.16 -7.53
CA ALA A 139 7.61 -2.33 -6.39
C ALA A 139 6.29 -3.03 -6.75
N TRP A 140 5.78 -2.85 -7.96
CA TRP A 140 4.54 -3.49 -8.41
C TRP A 140 4.74 -4.88 -9.02
N ASP A 141 5.97 -5.34 -9.24
CA ASP A 141 6.24 -6.74 -9.64
C ASP A 141 5.69 -7.70 -8.57
N ASN A 142 5.78 -7.30 -7.31
CA ASN A 142 5.09 -7.93 -6.18
C ASN A 142 4.87 -6.90 -5.07
N VAL A 143 3.77 -6.15 -5.15
CA VAL A 143 3.49 -5.04 -4.23
C VAL A 143 3.25 -5.50 -2.78
N MET A 144 2.68 -6.69 -2.61
CA MET A 144 2.47 -7.28 -1.29
C MET A 144 3.80 -7.59 -0.61
N TYR A 145 4.72 -8.25 -1.33
CA TYR A 145 6.06 -8.52 -0.83
C TYR A 145 6.85 -7.22 -0.59
N THR A 146 6.79 -6.27 -1.51
CA THR A 146 7.49 -5.00 -1.39
C THR A 146 7.07 -4.23 -0.15
N CYS A 147 5.76 -4.09 0.10
CA CYS A 147 5.27 -3.43 1.30
C CYS A 147 5.63 -4.21 2.57
N SER A 148 5.46 -5.54 2.56
CA SER A 148 5.72 -6.37 3.76
C SER A 148 7.17 -6.28 4.25
N ASN A 149 8.11 -5.82 3.41
CA ASN A 149 9.52 -5.66 3.75
C ASN A 149 9.98 -4.21 3.97
N MET A 150 9.07 -3.22 3.94
CA MET A 150 9.37 -1.84 4.36
C MET A 150 9.06 -1.68 5.85
N LEU A 151 10.07 -1.93 6.68
CA LEU A 151 9.94 -2.08 8.13
C LEU A 151 10.69 -0.99 8.90
N VAL A 152 10.39 -0.89 10.21
CA VAL A 152 10.99 0.09 11.13
C VAL A 152 12.10 -0.56 11.95
N PHE A 153 13.19 0.19 12.17
CA PHE A 153 14.37 -0.24 12.93
C PHE A 153 14.90 0.88 13.84
N GLU A 154 15.61 0.53 14.90
CA GLU A 154 16.23 1.49 15.84
C GLU A 154 17.61 1.98 15.35
N ASN A 155 18.30 1.19 14.52
CA ASN A 155 19.61 1.53 13.96
C ASN A 155 19.96 0.64 12.75
N GLU A 156 21.04 1.00 12.06
CA GLU A 156 21.54 0.30 10.87
C GLU A 156 22.10 -1.10 11.18
N GLU A 157 22.68 -1.34 12.36
CA GLU A 157 23.16 -2.66 12.75
C GLU A 157 22.02 -3.69 12.83
N GLN A 158 20.85 -3.28 13.33
CA GLN A 158 19.65 -4.13 13.31
C GLN A 158 19.22 -4.46 11.88
N ILE A 159 19.32 -3.52 10.94
CA ILE A 159 19.01 -3.72 9.52
C ILE A 159 20.00 -4.70 8.89
N ASP A 160 21.30 -4.57 9.18
CA ASP A 160 22.34 -5.48 8.67
C ASP A 160 22.15 -6.92 9.14
N ASN A 161 21.83 -7.09 10.43
CA ASN A 161 21.53 -8.40 10.99
C ASN A 161 20.25 -9.00 10.40
N TRP A 162 19.21 -8.18 10.21
CA TRP A 162 17.93 -8.60 9.66
C TRP A 162 18.05 -9.01 8.19
N THR A 163 18.69 -8.18 7.36
CA THR A 163 18.94 -8.44 5.93
C THR A 163 19.75 -9.71 5.72
N THR A 164 20.80 -9.91 6.52
CA THR A 164 21.61 -11.14 6.49
C THR A 164 20.77 -12.37 6.84
N ARG A 165 19.97 -12.29 7.92
CA ARG A 165 19.17 -13.41 8.43
C ARG A 165 18.10 -13.87 7.44
N HIS A 166 17.39 -12.92 6.82
CA HIS A 166 16.26 -13.22 5.93
C HIS A 166 16.63 -13.29 4.46
N HIS A 167 17.92 -13.11 4.16
CA HIS A 167 18.42 -13.07 2.79
C HIS A 167 17.72 -12.01 1.93
N ILE A 168 17.49 -10.84 2.53
CA ILE A 168 16.89 -9.69 1.86
C ILE A 168 17.98 -8.66 1.60
N PRO A 169 18.08 -8.08 0.38
CA PRO A 169 19.10 -7.09 0.09
C PRO A 169 19.03 -5.88 1.02
N LYS A 170 20.20 -5.39 1.44
CA LYS A 170 20.32 -4.08 2.05
C LYS A 170 20.06 -3.01 0.98
N GLY A 171 18.83 -2.53 0.91
CA GLY A 171 18.47 -1.35 0.13
C GLY A 171 18.77 -0.05 0.86
N ASP A 172 17.88 0.92 0.72
CA ASP A 172 18.05 2.26 1.25
C ASP A 172 17.49 2.37 2.67
N ILE A 173 18.08 3.24 3.48
CA ILE A 173 17.72 3.42 4.89
C ILE A 173 17.46 4.90 5.10
N GLN A 174 16.24 5.24 5.51
CA GLN A 174 15.83 6.63 5.66
C GLN A 174 15.35 6.92 7.08
N PRO A 175 15.70 8.08 7.65
CA PRO A 175 15.12 8.56 8.90
C PRO A 175 13.59 8.65 8.81
N ILE A 176 12.90 8.24 9.87
CA ILE A 176 11.43 8.18 9.88
C ILE A 176 10.78 9.56 9.71
N ASP A 177 11.41 10.63 10.21
CA ASP A 177 10.91 12.00 10.08
C ASP A 177 10.95 12.52 8.64
N LYS A 178 12.00 12.15 7.90
CA LYS A 178 12.10 12.38 6.46
C LYS A 178 11.01 11.62 5.70
N ILE A 179 10.77 10.35 6.04
CA ILE A 179 9.69 9.57 5.41
C ILE A 179 8.30 10.07 5.83
N TRP A 180 8.13 10.60 7.04
CA TRP A 180 6.89 11.29 7.43
C TRP A 180 6.61 12.49 6.53
N ALA A 181 7.60 13.35 6.31
CA ALA A 181 7.47 14.49 5.41
C ALA A 181 7.15 14.05 3.97
N PHE A 182 7.84 13.02 3.48
CA PHE A 182 7.59 12.43 2.17
C PHE A 182 6.18 11.82 2.07
N SER A 183 5.69 11.15 3.11
CA SER A 183 4.35 10.55 3.16
C SER A 183 3.25 11.59 2.99
N LYS A 184 3.39 12.77 3.61
CA LYS A 184 2.45 13.88 3.44
C LYS A 184 2.36 14.33 1.98
N LYS A 185 3.49 14.43 1.27
CA LYS A 185 3.49 14.77 -0.16
C LYS A 185 2.90 13.65 -1.01
N TRP A 186 3.39 12.43 -0.81
CA TRP A 186 3.06 11.29 -1.66
C TRP A 186 1.58 10.90 -1.55
N TYR A 187 1.07 10.83 -0.32
CA TYR A 187 -0.28 10.38 -0.04
C TYR A 187 -1.30 11.52 0.06
N GLY A 188 -0.88 12.77 0.26
CA GLY A 188 -1.79 13.90 0.49
C GLY A 188 -2.87 14.12 -0.58
N ASN A 189 -2.66 13.62 -1.81
CA ASN A 189 -3.67 13.69 -2.88
C ASN A 189 -4.66 12.50 -2.90
N HIS A 190 -4.51 11.47 -2.06
CA HIS A 190 -5.30 10.23 -2.17
C HIS A 190 -6.78 10.38 -1.76
N LEU A 191 -7.11 11.41 -0.97
CA LEU A 191 -8.50 11.79 -0.65
C LEU A 191 -9.01 12.94 -1.55
N ASN A 192 -8.49 13.06 -2.78
CA ASN A 192 -8.97 14.03 -3.76
C ASN A 192 -9.98 13.38 -4.71
N SER A 193 -11.12 14.03 -4.97
CA SER A 193 -12.13 13.55 -5.93
C SER A 193 -11.63 13.53 -7.38
N GLU A 194 -10.59 14.32 -7.67
CA GLU A 194 -9.86 14.38 -8.93
C GLU A 194 -8.49 13.70 -8.84
N TRP A 195 -8.33 12.73 -7.93
CA TRP A 195 -7.11 11.93 -7.81
C TRP A 195 -6.68 11.33 -9.16
N THR A 196 -5.38 11.48 -9.44
CA THR A 196 -4.67 10.78 -10.49
C THR A 196 -3.41 10.17 -9.92
N LYS A 197 -3.00 9.02 -10.43
CA LYS A 197 -1.73 8.41 -10.06
C LYS A 197 -0.57 9.27 -10.59
N TRP A 198 0.47 9.40 -9.77
CA TRP A 198 1.70 10.08 -10.15
C TRP A 198 2.27 9.54 -11.47
N THR A 199 2.70 10.44 -12.35
CA THR A 199 3.52 10.05 -13.50
C THR A 199 4.93 9.66 -13.02
N VAL A 200 5.73 9.00 -13.88
CA VAL A 200 7.13 8.71 -13.55
C VAL A 200 7.91 10.00 -13.30
N ASP A 201 7.63 11.06 -14.06
CA ASP A 201 8.30 12.36 -13.90
C ASP A 201 7.91 13.05 -12.60
N ASP A 202 6.63 13.04 -12.23
CA ASP A 202 6.18 13.54 -10.92
C ASP A 202 6.86 12.77 -9.79
N ALA A 203 6.88 11.43 -9.87
CA ALA A 203 7.52 10.59 -8.86
C ALA A 203 9.02 10.88 -8.74
N LYS A 204 9.75 10.99 -9.86
CA LYS A 204 11.15 11.39 -9.90
C LYS A 204 11.36 12.77 -9.28
N GLN A 205 10.47 13.73 -9.56
CA GLN A 205 10.55 15.07 -8.99
C GLN A 205 10.35 15.04 -7.47
N ILE A 206 9.35 14.30 -6.98
CA ILE A 206 9.11 14.14 -5.55
C ILE A 206 10.31 13.46 -4.90
N PHE A 207 10.87 12.39 -5.47
CA PHE A 207 12.05 11.73 -4.89
C PHE A 207 13.23 12.70 -4.76
N ARG A 208 13.48 13.55 -5.76
CA ARG A 208 14.52 14.60 -5.67
C ARG A 208 14.21 15.64 -4.59
N GLU A 209 12.95 16.08 -4.48
CA GLU A 209 12.51 17.04 -3.45
C GLU A 209 12.80 16.53 -2.04
N PHE A 210 12.72 15.22 -1.84
CA PHE A 210 13.01 14.57 -0.57
C PHE A 210 14.40 13.93 -0.52
N GLU A 211 15.33 14.24 -1.42
CA GLU A 211 16.69 13.65 -1.42
C GLU A 211 16.68 12.11 -1.30
N LEU A 212 15.74 11.47 -1.97
CA LEU A 212 15.59 10.02 -2.06
C LEU A 212 16.32 9.57 -3.33
N GLU A 213 17.56 9.12 -3.17
CA GLU A 213 18.51 8.93 -4.27
C GLU A 213 19.09 7.51 -4.36
N GLY A 214 19.83 7.23 -5.42
CA GLY A 214 20.51 5.95 -5.62
C GLY A 214 19.60 4.88 -6.24
N LYS A 215 20.06 3.63 -6.17
CA LYS A 215 19.47 2.51 -6.93
C LYS A 215 18.02 2.20 -6.52
N ILE A 216 17.66 2.48 -5.27
CA ILE A 216 16.30 2.23 -4.78
C ILE A 216 15.30 3.20 -5.39
N TRP A 217 15.66 4.47 -5.51
CA TRP A 217 14.74 5.52 -5.98
C TRP A 217 14.88 5.82 -7.48
N ASN A 218 15.83 5.20 -8.17
CA ASN A 218 15.99 5.35 -9.61
C ASN A 218 14.89 4.59 -10.38
N LEU A 219 14.04 5.34 -11.08
CA LEU A 219 12.93 4.80 -11.86
C LEU A 219 13.29 4.44 -13.32
N GLY A 220 14.50 4.75 -13.78
CA GLY A 220 14.89 4.62 -15.18
C GLY A 220 14.18 5.62 -16.10
N ASP A 221 14.47 5.57 -17.39
CA ASP A 221 13.87 6.44 -18.39
C ASP A 221 12.69 5.71 -19.05
N SER A 222 11.48 5.92 -18.53
CA SER A 222 10.25 5.52 -19.19
C SER A 222 9.30 6.72 -19.31
N ASN A 223 8.62 6.82 -20.45
CA ASN A 223 7.54 7.80 -20.70
C ASN A 223 6.17 7.30 -20.20
N GLU A 224 6.17 6.28 -19.34
CA GLU A 224 4.96 5.67 -18.78
C GLU A 224 4.59 6.35 -17.45
N ARG A 225 3.33 6.21 -17.01
CA ARG A 225 2.98 6.60 -15.63
C ARG A 225 3.63 5.62 -14.65
N PHE A 226 3.86 6.04 -13.40
CA PHE A 226 4.58 5.21 -12.42
C PHE A 226 3.92 3.82 -12.32
N TYR A 227 4.60 2.81 -12.87
CA TYR A 227 4.21 1.40 -13.03
C TYR A 227 3.18 1.02 -14.08
N VAL A 228 2.98 1.73 -15.20
CA VAL A 228 2.25 1.11 -16.33
C VAL A 228 3.19 0.18 -17.10
N SER A 229 3.79 -0.78 -16.39
CA SER A 229 4.41 -1.94 -17.00
C SER A 229 3.26 -2.85 -17.44
N CYS A 230 2.94 -2.82 -18.73
CA CYS A 230 2.01 -3.77 -19.33
C CYS A 230 2.67 -5.16 -19.37
N PHE A 231 2.83 -5.79 -18.22
CA PHE A 231 2.95 -7.25 -18.15
C PHE A 231 1.54 -7.80 -17.97
N MET A 232 0.86 -7.97 -19.10
CA MET A 232 -0.24 -8.91 -19.20
C MET A 232 0.34 -10.28 -18.83
N VAL A 233 0.25 -10.65 -17.56
CA VAL A 233 0.54 -12.00 -17.10
C VAL A 233 -0.56 -12.89 -17.68
N LEU A 234 -0.30 -13.35 -18.90
CA LEU A 234 -0.95 -14.48 -19.55
C LEU A 234 -0.62 -15.73 -18.74
N ILE A 235 -1.25 -15.86 -17.58
CA ILE A 235 -1.44 -17.14 -16.92
C ILE A 235 -2.95 -17.35 -16.91
N TYR A 236 -3.37 -18.54 -17.32
CA TYR A 236 -4.75 -19.00 -17.55
C TYR A 236 -5.27 -18.90 -18.97
N THR A 237 -4.58 -19.55 -19.91
CA THR A 237 -5.31 -20.33 -20.92
C THR A 237 -4.64 -21.69 -21.16
N THR A 238 -5.49 -22.72 -21.13
CA THR A 238 -5.29 -24.11 -21.62
C THR A 238 -4.81 -25.16 -20.60
N LYS A 239 -5.76 -25.77 -19.87
CA LYS A 239 -6.22 -27.13 -20.20
C LYS A 239 -7.40 -27.54 -19.29
N THR A 240 -8.51 -27.78 -19.97
CA THR A 240 -9.64 -28.62 -19.57
C THR A 240 -9.24 -29.83 -18.72
N PHE A 241 -9.85 -29.99 -17.55
CA PHE A 241 -10.21 -31.31 -17.03
C PHE A 241 -11.73 -31.39 -16.90
N LYS A 242 -12.30 -32.25 -17.73
CA LYS A 242 -13.68 -32.75 -17.62
C LYS A 242 -13.78 -33.59 -16.34
N SER A 243 -14.76 -33.26 -15.51
CA SER A 243 -15.52 -34.10 -14.58
C SER A 243 -14.85 -35.35 -13.98
N CYS A 244 -14.75 -35.41 -12.65
CA CYS A 244 -15.39 -36.47 -11.88
C CYS A 244 -15.50 -36.09 -10.38
N ASN A 245 -16.57 -36.56 -9.76
CA ASN A 245 -17.01 -36.36 -8.38
C ASN A 245 -15.96 -36.60 -7.29
N GLU A 246 -16.22 -35.97 -6.14
CA GLU A 246 -15.88 -36.38 -4.77
C GLU A 246 -14.41 -36.75 -4.51
N PHE A 247 -13.71 -35.94 -3.70
CA PHE A 247 -13.04 -36.38 -2.47
C PHE A 247 -12.33 -35.18 -1.82
N LEU A 248 -12.38 -35.14 -0.48
CA LEU A 248 -11.58 -34.33 0.44
C LEU A 248 -12.07 -32.91 0.78
N LEU A 249 -13.20 -32.87 1.49
CA LEU A 249 -13.24 -32.15 2.78
C LEU A 249 -12.17 -32.76 3.70
N PHE A 250 -11.54 -31.93 4.55
CA PHE A 250 -10.41 -32.20 5.45
C PHE A 250 -9.02 -31.94 4.85
N SER A 251 -8.53 -30.72 5.04
CA SER A 251 -7.27 -30.43 5.75
C SER A 251 -6.90 -28.96 5.62
N PHE A 252 -7.43 -28.09 6.49
CA PHE A 252 -6.80 -26.81 6.87
C PHE A 252 -7.28 -26.40 8.26
N ILE A 253 -7.04 -27.28 9.24
CA ILE A 253 -6.87 -26.91 10.64
C ILE A 253 -5.74 -27.82 11.13
N PHE A 254 -4.50 -27.39 10.95
CA PHE A 254 -3.35 -27.58 11.84
C PHE A 254 -2.27 -26.59 11.40
#